data_AF-A0A672TBQ9-F1
#
_entry.id   AF-A0A672TBQ9-F1
#
_cell.length_a   1.000
_cell.length_b   1.000
_cell.length_c   1.000
_cell.angle_alpha   90.00
_cell.angle_beta   90.00
_cell.angle_gamma   90.00
#
_symmetry.space_group_name_H-M   'P 1'
#
loop_
_entity.id
_entity.type
_entity.pdbx_description
1 polymer ?
#
loop_
_entity_poly.entity_id
_entity_poly.type
_entity_poly.pdbx_seq_one_letter_code
_entity_poly.pdbx_strand_id
1 'polypeptide(L)'
;MTQPDVLIQVLEILKNSVEFAEVESDFHAKVPVVFCRDVASGLMCKVSAGNDVAYLTTNHLAALARLEPRLVPLVLAFRHWANLCHIDCQAEGGIPSYSLSLMVIFFLQQRAKPILPVYLGNWV
;
A
#
# COMPACT_ATOMS: atom_id res chain seq x y z
N MET A 1 21.93 13.86 -6.16
CA MET A 1 21.40 12.65 -6.81
C MET A 1 19.92 12.84 -7.05
N THR A 2 19.45 12.57 -8.26
CA THR A 2 18.03 12.59 -8.58
C THR A 2 17.36 11.27 -8.16
N GLN A 3 16.03 11.23 -8.04
CA GLN A 3 15.30 10.01 -7.69
C GLN A 3 15.56 8.83 -8.68
N PRO A 4 15.66 9.05 -10.01
CA PRO A 4 16.11 8.03 -10.95
C PRO A 4 17.51 7.47 -10.65
N ASP A 5 18.48 8.33 -10.35
CA ASP A 5 19.86 7.89 -10.05
C ASP A 5 19.90 6.96 -8.83
N VAL A 6 19.11 7.28 -7.80
CA VAL A 6 18.97 6.46 -6.60
C VAL A 6 18.45 5.07 -6.94
N LEU A 7 17.38 4.98 -7.73
CA LEU A 7 16.76 3.69 -8.06
C LEU A 7 17.63 2.83 -8.99
N ILE A 8 18.40 3.45 -9.90
CA ILE A 8 19.39 2.74 -10.72
C ILE A 8 20.49 2.16 -9.84
N GLN A 9 21.01 2.93 -8.88
CA GLN A 9 22.02 2.45 -7.95
C GLN A 9 21.49 1.32 -7.06
N VAL A 10 20.25 1.44 -6.55
CA VAL A 10 19.59 0.39 -5.77
C VAL A 10 19.40 -0.88 -6.58
N LEU A 11 18.99 -0.78 -7.85
CA LEU A 11 18.86 -1.93 -8.74
C LEU A 11 20.19 -2.69 -8.86
N GLU A 12 21.29 -1.97 -9.01
CA GLU A 12 22.63 -2.54 -9.13
C GLU A 12 23.09 -3.21 -7.84
N ILE A 13 22.82 -2.58 -6.68
CA ILE A 13 23.11 -3.15 -5.36
C ILE A 13 22.31 -4.46 -5.15
N LEU A 14 21.01 -4.45 -5.43
CA LEU A 14 20.14 -5.60 -5.22
C LEU A 14 20.51 -6.76 -6.16
N LYS A 15 20.86 -6.49 -7.42
CA LYS A 15 21.32 -7.52 -8.37
C LYS A 15 22.61 -8.21 -7.96
N ASN A 16 23.48 -7.51 -7.23
CA ASN A 16 24.77 -8.04 -6.77
C ASN A 16 24.70 -8.69 -5.37
N SER A 17 23.55 -8.65 -4.71
CA SER A 17 23.34 -9.32 -3.42
C SER A 17 22.83 -10.75 -3.61
N VAL A 18 23.33 -11.67 -2.79
CA VAL A 18 22.85 -13.06 -2.73
C VAL A 18 21.56 -13.22 -1.93
N GLU A 19 21.16 -12.17 -1.18
CA GLU A 19 19.96 -12.18 -0.35
C GLU A 19 18.68 -11.98 -1.18
N PHE A 20 18.82 -11.54 -2.44
CA PHE A 20 17.72 -11.21 -3.32
C PHE A 20 17.79 -11.98 -4.64
N ALA A 21 16.62 -12.45 -5.09
CA ALA A 21 16.42 -13.09 -6.39
C ALA A 21 15.40 -12.30 -7.23
N GLU A 22 15.24 -12.66 -8.51
CA GLU A 22 14.22 -12.07 -9.41
C GLU A 22 14.23 -10.53 -9.41
N VAL A 23 15.43 -9.93 -9.48
CA VAL A 23 15.60 -8.48 -9.36
C VAL A 23 15.33 -7.78 -10.71
N GLU A 24 14.26 -6.99 -10.76
CA GLU A 24 13.78 -6.29 -11.96
C GLU A 24 13.39 -4.83 -11.67
N SER A 25 13.27 -4.01 -12.70
CA SER A 25 12.89 -2.60 -12.57
C SER A 25 11.64 -2.29 -13.39
N ASP A 26 10.72 -1.52 -12.82
CA ASP A 26 9.65 -0.85 -13.56
C ASP A 26 9.72 0.65 -13.30
N PHE A 27 10.48 1.34 -14.15
CA PHE A 27 10.63 2.78 -14.09
C PHE A 27 9.61 3.53 -14.95
N HIS A 28 8.76 2.81 -15.69
CA HIS A 28 7.70 3.40 -16.52
C HIS A 28 6.35 3.47 -15.79
N ALA A 29 6.19 2.71 -14.70
CA ALA A 29 5.05 2.83 -13.82
C ALA A 29 4.90 4.26 -13.26
N LYS A 30 3.66 4.59 -12.84
CA LYS A 30 3.32 5.85 -12.17
C LYS A 30 4.23 6.15 -10.97
N VAL A 31 4.68 5.12 -10.26
CA VAL A 31 5.68 5.20 -9.21
C VAL A 31 6.83 4.29 -9.63
N PRO A 32 8.00 4.84 -10.00
CA PRO A 32 9.17 4.05 -10.34
C PRO A 32 9.60 3.15 -9.19
N VAL A 33 9.81 1.86 -9.48
CA VAL A 33 10.15 0.84 -8.48
C VAL A 33 11.19 -0.16 -8.97
N VAL A 34 11.92 -0.73 -8.02
CA VAL A 34 12.72 -1.96 -8.20
C VAL A 34 12.01 -3.11 -7.47
N PHE A 35 11.82 -4.22 -8.16
CA PHE A 35 11.30 -5.47 -7.61
C PHE A 35 12.47 -6.37 -7.22
N CYS A 36 12.30 -7.10 -6.12
CA CYS A 36 13.15 -8.23 -5.79
C CYS A 36 12.36 -9.23 -4.95
N ARG A 37 12.77 -10.49 -4.96
CA ARG A 37 12.30 -11.50 -4.01
C ARG A 37 13.36 -11.69 -2.93
N ASP A 38 12.99 -11.48 -1.67
CA ASP A 38 13.85 -11.85 -0.55
C ASP A 38 13.97 -13.39 -0.49
N VAL A 39 15.20 -13.90 -0.53
CA VAL A 39 15.48 -15.34 -0.59
C VAL A 39 15.08 -16.03 0.70
N ALA A 40 15.24 -15.36 1.85
CA ALA A 40 15.00 -15.96 3.15
C ALA A 40 13.50 -16.18 3.43
N SER A 41 12.66 -15.17 3.13
CA SER A 41 11.20 -15.23 3.37
C SER A 41 10.39 -15.64 2.14
N GLY A 42 10.97 -15.57 0.95
CA GLY A 42 10.26 -15.76 -0.32
C GLY A 42 9.33 -14.61 -0.71
N LEU A 43 9.29 -13.52 0.09
CA LEU A 43 8.39 -12.39 -0.13
C LEU A 43 8.86 -11.50 -1.29
N MET A 44 7.89 -11.00 -2.05
CA MET A 44 8.13 -9.97 -3.06
C MET A 44 8.24 -8.59 -2.42
N CYS A 45 9.36 -7.94 -2.66
CA CYS A 45 9.66 -6.59 -2.23
C CYS A 45 9.54 -5.62 -3.42
N LYS A 46 8.98 -4.43 -3.16
CA LYS A 46 8.96 -3.31 -4.11
C LYS A 46 9.61 -2.11 -3.45
N VAL A 47 10.69 -1.63 -4.03
CA VAL A 47 11.47 -0.51 -3.51
C VAL A 47 11.21 0.73 -4.36
N SER A 48 10.62 1.75 -3.76
CA SER A 48 10.43 3.10 -4.34
C SER A 48 11.27 4.12 -3.59
N ALA A 49 11.61 5.25 -4.23
CA ALA A 49 12.27 6.38 -3.59
C ALA A 49 11.32 7.59 -3.52
N GLY A 50 11.33 8.34 -2.41
CA GLY A 50 10.59 9.61 -2.27
C GLY A 50 9.06 9.50 -2.32
N ASN A 51 8.47 8.34 -1.98
CA ASN A 51 7.03 8.14 -2.02
C ASN A 51 6.34 8.61 -0.73
N ASP A 52 6.49 9.90 -0.41
CA ASP A 52 6.08 10.48 0.88
C ASP A 52 4.56 10.41 1.09
N VAL A 53 3.77 10.55 0.02
CA VAL A 53 2.31 10.46 0.08
C VAL A 53 1.87 9.06 0.51
N ALA A 54 2.49 8.00 -0.02
CA ALA A 54 2.19 6.62 0.39
C ALA A 54 2.62 6.37 1.85
N TYR A 55 3.74 6.95 2.27
CA TYR A 55 4.20 6.88 3.66
C TYR A 55 3.19 7.54 4.62
N LEU A 56 2.77 8.78 4.34
CA LEU A 56 1.77 9.49 5.14
C LEU A 56 0.42 8.76 5.18
N THR A 57 0.00 8.20 4.05
CA THR A 57 -1.23 7.38 3.97
C THR A 57 -1.11 6.15 4.88
N THR A 58 0.00 5.43 4.82
CA THR A 58 0.26 4.25 5.66
C THR A 58 0.22 4.60 7.15
N ASN A 59 0.87 5.70 7.53
CA ASN A 59 0.86 6.18 8.92
C ASN A 59 -0.56 6.53 9.40
N HIS A 60 -1.34 7.20 8.56
CA HIS A 60 -2.72 7.55 8.88
C HIS A 60 -3.60 6.30 9.07
N LEU A 61 -3.54 5.35 8.12
CA LEU A 61 -4.29 4.08 8.22
C LEU A 61 -3.87 3.28 9.46
N ALA A 62 -2.57 3.23 9.78
CA ALA A 62 -2.06 2.56 10.97
C ALA A 62 -2.55 3.22 12.27
N ALA A 63 -2.64 4.56 12.31
CA ALA A 63 -3.18 5.28 13.45
C ALA A 63 -4.67 4.95 13.67
N LEU A 64 -5.48 4.94 12.60
CA LEU A 64 -6.88 4.54 12.68
C LEU A 64 -7.06 3.07 13.10
N ALA A 65 -6.20 2.17 12.61
CA ALA A 65 -6.22 0.76 12.98
C ALA A 65 -5.89 0.52 14.45
N ARG A 66 -4.97 1.31 15.03
CA ARG A 66 -4.69 1.30 16.47
C ARG A 66 -5.83 1.87 17.31
N LEU A 67 -6.54 2.87 16.78
CA LEU A 67 -7.66 3.51 17.45
C LEU A 67 -8.89 2.59 17.53
N GLU A 68 -9.18 1.83 16.46
CA GLU A 68 -10.37 0.99 16.36
C GLU A 68 -10.01 -0.45 15.96
N PRO A 69 -9.99 -1.40 16.90
CA PRO A 69 -9.62 -2.80 16.66
C PRO A 69 -10.46 -3.52 15.62
N ARG A 70 -11.73 -3.10 15.40
CA ARG A 70 -12.62 -3.72 14.40
C ARG A 70 -12.28 -3.32 12.96
N LEU A 71 -11.48 -2.28 12.76
CA LEU A 71 -11.14 -1.78 11.43
C LEU A 71 -10.37 -2.83 10.62
N VAL A 72 -9.30 -3.41 11.18
CA VAL A 72 -8.45 -4.36 10.46
C VAL A 72 -9.22 -5.62 10.02
N PRO A 73 -9.98 -6.31 10.90
CA PRO A 73 -10.78 -7.46 10.48
C PRO A 73 -11.78 -7.11 9.37
N LEU A 74 -12.43 -5.95 9.45
CA LEU A 74 -13.41 -5.52 8.45
C LEU A 74 -12.76 -5.22 7.09
N VAL A 75 -11.59 -4.56 7.09
CA VAL A 75 -10.80 -4.31 5.88
C VAL A 75 -10.34 -5.62 5.25
N LEU A 76 -9.85 -6.58 6.05
CA LEU A 76 -9.42 -7.89 5.55
C LEU A 76 -10.59 -8.68 4.95
N ALA A 77 -11.73 -8.73 5.64
CA ALA A 77 -12.92 -9.40 5.14
C ALA A 77 -13.42 -8.78 3.82
N PHE A 78 -13.51 -7.45 3.78
CA PHE A 78 -13.98 -6.74 2.58
C PHE A 78 -13.02 -6.90 1.40
N ARG A 79 -11.71 -6.87 1.65
CA ARG A 79 -10.69 -7.12 0.62
C ARG A 79 -10.71 -8.56 0.13
N HIS A 80 -10.89 -9.54 1.01
CA HIS A 80 -10.99 -10.93 0.60
C HIS A 80 -12.24 -11.16 -0.27
N TRP A 81 -13.38 -10.59 0.11
CA TRP A 81 -14.58 -10.59 -0.74
C TRP A 81 -14.32 -9.95 -2.11
N ALA A 82 -13.65 -8.79 -2.14
CA ALA A 82 -13.30 -8.10 -3.38
C ALA A 82 -12.42 -8.96 -4.31
N ASN A 83 -11.48 -9.70 -3.72
CA ASN A 83 -10.62 -10.62 -4.46
C ASN A 83 -11.39 -11.81 -5.03
N LEU A 84 -12.30 -12.42 -4.26
CA LEU A 84 -13.17 -13.52 -4.73
C LEU A 84 -14.07 -13.08 -5.89
N CYS A 85 -14.46 -11.80 -5.92
CA CYS A 85 -15.26 -11.22 -6.98
C CYS A 85 -14.42 -10.67 -8.15
N HIS A 86 -13.09 -10.81 -8.12
CA HIS A 86 -12.15 -10.27 -9.12
C HIS A 86 -12.25 -8.74 -9.32
N ILE A 87 -12.77 -7.99 -8.34
CA ILE A 87 -12.92 -6.53 -8.46
C ILE A 87 -11.64 -5.76 -8.07
N ASP A 88 -10.65 -6.42 -7.47
CA ASP A 88 -9.39 -5.80 -7.01
C ASP A 88 -8.19 -6.03 -7.94
N CYS A 89 -8.42 -6.59 -9.14
CA CYS A 89 -7.38 -6.81 -10.15
C CYS A 89 -7.05 -5.52 -10.91
N GLN A 90 -6.08 -4.74 -10.42
CA GLN A 90 -5.69 -3.46 -11.04
C GLN A 90 -5.21 -3.58 -12.49
N ALA A 91 -4.59 -4.71 -12.88
CA ALA A 91 -4.17 -4.94 -14.26
C ALA A 91 -5.35 -5.00 -15.24
N GLU A 92 -6.55 -5.32 -14.74
CA GLU A 92 -7.80 -5.40 -15.50
C GLU A 92 -8.71 -4.18 -15.24
N GLY A 93 -8.19 -3.12 -14.60
CA GLY A 93 -8.97 -1.92 -14.26
C GLY A 93 -9.72 -2.01 -12.93
N GLY A 94 -9.44 -3.02 -12.10
CA GLY A 94 -10.02 -3.19 -10.77
C GLY A 94 -9.58 -2.13 -9.74
N ILE A 95 -10.29 -2.10 -8.62
CA ILE A 95 -10.12 -1.12 -7.55
C ILE A 95 -8.82 -1.42 -6.76
N PRO A 96 -7.93 -0.43 -6.54
CA PRO A 96 -6.76 -0.62 -5.69
C PRO A 96 -7.12 -0.99 -4.26
N SER A 97 -6.31 -1.88 -3.66
CA SER A 97 -6.54 -2.38 -2.29
C SER A 97 -6.64 -1.28 -1.23
N TYR A 98 -5.87 -0.20 -1.38
CA TYR A 98 -5.95 0.96 -0.45
C TYR A 98 -7.31 1.66 -0.53
N SER A 99 -7.93 1.71 -1.71
CA SER A 99 -9.25 2.31 -1.90
C SER A 99 -10.33 1.50 -1.17
N LEU A 100 -10.23 0.17 -1.16
CA LEU A 100 -11.11 -0.68 -0.37
C LEU A 100 -10.99 -0.39 1.14
N SER A 101 -9.76 -0.18 1.63
CA SER A 101 -9.54 0.25 3.02
C SER A 101 -10.22 1.59 3.33
N LEU A 102 -10.13 2.57 2.42
CA LEU A 102 -10.81 3.86 2.57
C LEU A 102 -12.34 3.73 2.55
N MET A 103 -12.90 2.86 1.71
CA MET A 103 -14.34 2.61 1.68
C MET A 103 -14.86 2.09 3.03
N VAL A 104 -14.11 1.19 3.66
CA VAL A 104 -14.42 0.69 5.01
C VAL A 104 -14.32 1.79 6.06
N ILE A 105 -13.28 2.61 6.01
CA ILE A 105 -13.11 3.76 6.92
C ILE A 105 -14.29 4.73 6.77
N PHE A 106 -14.64 5.08 5.53
CA PHE A 106 -15.75 5.95 5.23
C PHE A 106 -17.08 5.37 5.74
N PHE A 107 -17.33 4.08 5.53
CA PHE A 107 -18.49 3.40 6.07
C PHE A 107 -18.58 3.53 7.60
N LEU A 108 -17.47 3.35 8.32
CA LEU A 108 -17.42 3.46 9.78
C LEU A 108 -17.60 4.91 10.27
N GLN A 109 -17.16 5.90 9.50
CA GLN A 109 -17.38 7.33 9.76
C GLN A 109 -18.84 7.74 9.55
N GLN A 110 -19.52 7.17 8.53
CA GLN A 110 -20.88 7.55 8.13
C GLN A 110 -22.00 6.78 8.83
N ARG A 111 -21.67 5.94 9.82
CA ARG A 111 -22.67 5.29 10.68
C ARG A 111 -23.52 6.36 11.37
N ALA A 112 -24.80 6.07 11.59
CA ALA A 112 -25.70 6.95 12.36
C ALA A 112 -25.10 7.36 13.73
N LYS A 113 -24.37 6.42 14.35
CA LYS A 113 -23.40 6.72 15.42
C LYS A 113 -21.99 6.44 14.87
N PRO A 114 -21.20 7.46 14.51
CA PRO A 114 -19.86 7.28 13.95
C PRO A 114 -18.98 6.43 14.86
N ILE A 115 -18.27 5.48 14.26
CA ILE A 115 -17.32 4.60 14.96
C ILE A 115 -15.90 5.16 14.87
N LEU A 116 -15.56 5.76 13.73
CA LEU A 116 -14.28 6.43 13.50
C LEU A 116 -14.47 7.95 13.44
N PRO A 117 -13.48 8.73 13.90
CA PRO A 117 -13.47 10.18 13.67
C PRO A 117 -13.24 10.49 12.19
N VAL A 118 -13.73 11.65 11.76
CA VAL A 118 -13.42 12.23 10.45
C VAL A 118 -12.13 13.05 10.53
N TYR A 119 -11.41 13.15 9.41
CA TYR A 119 -10.12 13.84 9.36
C TYR A 119 -10.27 15.36 9.50
N LEU A 120 -11.29 15.95 8.87
CA LEU A 120 -11.63 17.37 8.96
C LEU A 120 -13.04 17.53 9.53
N GLY A 121 -13.24 18.59 10.30
CA GLY A 121 -14.54 18.97 10.84
C GLY A 121 -14.50 20.42 11.31
N ASN A 122 -15.52 20.84 12.06
CA ASN A 122 -15.69 22.25 12.50
C ASN A 122 -14.60 22.76 13.47
N TRP A 123 -13.58 21.95 13.75
CA TRP A 123 -12.44 22.26 14.60
C TRP A 123 -11.19 22.68 13.81
N VAL A 124 -11.32 22.83 12.49
CA VAL A 124 -10.29 23.35 11.57
C VAL A 124 -10.68 24.75 11.11
#